data_AF-A0A357I7U9-F1
#
_entry.id   AF-A0A357I7U9-F1
#
_cell.length_a   1.000
_cell.length_b   1.000
_cell.length_c   1.000
_cell.angle_alpha   90.00
_cell.angle_beta   90.00
_cell.angle_gamma   90.00
#
_symmetry.space_group_name_H-M   'P 1'
#
loop_
_entity.id
_entity.type
_entity.pdbx_description
1 polymer ?
#
loop_
_entity_poly.entity_id
_entity_poly.type
_entity_poly.pdbx_seq_one_letter_code
_entity_poly.pdbx_strand_id
1 'polypeptide(L)'
;MKLSITAHKPQTTRHSVLGVKTQGDTQLIFVDTPGIHVEGKRVLNRVLNRTASAALHGVDAVVFVVQALSWNEDDQRAYEFVEKSDVPVFIAVNKVDRVQPRERLLPYLQQLPRPTMLREVIPISARNGDHVDRLEAFLIDAMPAAGHRFDADDFTDRSMRFLAAELVREQLTRLLEKELPYSLSVEIEQFEQDGEMLRIGAVVWVEKASQKGIVIGKGGAQLKMVGF
;
A
#
# COMPACT_ATOMS: atom_id res chain seq x y z
N MET A 1 7.37 12.72 4.23
CA MET A 1 7.84 11.87 3.12
C MET A 1 6.70 10.89 2.79
N LYS A 2 6.35 10.68 1.51
CA LYS A 2 5.29 9.73 1.12
C LYS A 2 5.86 8.31 1.17
N LEU A 3 5.24 7.44 1.97
CA LEU A 3 5.73 6.08 2.19
C LEU A 3 5.05 5.03 1.29
N SER A 4 3.83 5.33 0.82
CA SER A 4 3.09 4.49 -0.11
C SER A 4 3.27 5.02 -1.54
N ILE A 5 3.68 4.14 -2.44
CA ILE A 5 3.89 4.42 -3.86
C ILE A 5 2.53 4.44 -4.54
N THR A 6 2.03 5.64 -4.77
CA THR A 6 0.76 5.86 -5.46
C THR A 6 1.01 5.91 -6.97
N ALA A 7 0.71 4.83 -7.70
CA ALA A 7 0.55 4.91 -9.15
C ALA A 7 -0.93 4.76 -9.54
N HIS A 8 -1.34 5.38 -10.65
CA HIS A 8 -2.71 5.35 -11.17
C HIS A 8 -3.16 3.98 -11.74
N LYS A 9 -2.38 2.91 -11.54
CA LYS A 9 -2.63 1.56 -12.05
C LYS A 9 -2.87 0.59 -10.88
N PRO A 10 -3.82 -0.35 -10.98
CA PRO A 10 -4.00 -1.40 -9.96
C PRO A 10 -2.74 -2.26 -9.80
N GLN A 11 -2.54 -2.88 -8.63
CA GLN A 11 -1.41 -3.78 -8.27
C GLN A 11 0.00 -3.15 -8.15
N THR A 12 0.15 -2.05 -7.41
CA THR A 12 1.45 -1.38 -7.23
C THR A 12 2.33 -1.92 -6.10
N THR A 13 1.79 -2.66 -5.13
CA THR A 13 2.54 -3.24 -4.00
C THR A 13 2.67 -4.75 -4.13
N ARG A 14 3.90 -5.23 -4.40
CA ARG A 14 4.26 -6.68 -4.47
C ARG A 14 4.92 -7.21 -3.22
N HIS A 15 5.52 -6.33 -2.43
CA HIS A 15 6.10 -6.60 -1.12
C HIS A 15 5.26 -5.86 -0.09
N SER A 16 4.98 -6.48 1.05
CA SER A 16 4.33 -5.82 2.17
C SER A 16 5.21 -4.65 2.62
N VAL A 17 4.75 -3.42 2.36
CA VAL A 17 5.46 -2.21 2.80
C VAL A 17 5.04 -1.96 4.24
N LEU A 18 6.03 -1.90 5.13
CA LEU A 18 5.83 -1.57 6.52
C LEU A 18 6.06 -0.07 6.70
N GLY A 19 5.02 0.64 7.14
CA GLY A 19 5.06 2.05 7.48
C GLY A 19 5.01 2.24 8.98
N VAL A 20 5.98 2.96 9.53
CA VAL A 20 6.02 3.27 10.96
C VAL A 20 5.62 4.72 11.14
N LYS A 21 4.68 4.97 12.06
CA LYS A 21 4.34 6.31 12.53
C LYS A 21 4.51 6.35 14.04
N THR A 22 5.54 7.06 14.49
CA THR A 22 5.81 7.30 15.92
C THR A 22 5.39 8.72 16.29
N GLN A 23 4.60 8.87 17.36
CA GLN A 23 4.23 10.16 17.94
C GLN A 23 4.23 10.04 19.47
N GLY A 24 5.19 10.68 20.12
CA GLY A 24 5.30 10.65 21.59
C GLY A 24 5.54 9.23 22.10
N ASP A 25 4.65 8.74 22.95
CA ASP A 25 4.65 7.38 23.50
C ASP A 25 3.96 6.35 22.60
N THR A 26 3.41 6.77 21.46
CA THR A 26 2.63 5.91 20.58
C THR A 26 3.39 5.57 19.29
N GLN A 27 3.34 4.29 18.87
CA GLN A 27 3.90 3.85 17.60
C GLN A 27 2.92 2.93 16.86
N LEU A 28 2.50 3.34 15.67
CA LEU A 28 1.68 2.53 14.76
C LEU A 28 2.54 1.95 13.64
N ILE A 29 2.40 0.65 13.41
CA ILE A 29 3.09 -0.09 12.36
C ILE A 29 2.05 -0.58 11.34
N PHE A 30 1.97 0.11 10.20
CA PHE A 30 1.09 -0.24 9.10
C PHE A 30 1.75 -1.27 8.21
N VAL A 31 1.09 -2.40 8.00
CA VAL A 31 1.55 -3.42 7.06
C VAL A 31 0.64 -3.37 5.83
N ASP A 32 1.16 -2.91 4.69
CA ASP A 32 0.40 -2.92 3.44
C ASP A 32 0.29 -4.36 2.93
N THR A 33 -0.93 -4.86 2.79
CA THR A 33 -1.18 -6.16 2.16
C THR A 33 -1.42 -5.94 0.68
N PRO A 34 -0.77 -6.69 -0.24
CA PRO A 34 -1.11 -6.64 -1.65
C PRO A 34 -2.62 -6.81 -1.84
N GLY A 35 -3.26 -5.91 -2.59
CA GLY A 35 -4.70 -5.96 -2.81
C GLY A 35 -5.14 -7.34 -3.31
N ILE A 36 -6.21 -7.88 -2.71
CA ILE A 36 -6.81 -9.14 -3.14
C ILE A 36 -7.39 -8.89 -4.54
N HIS A 37 -6.72 -9.38 -5.59
CA HIS A 37 -7.19 -9.30 -6.97
C HIS A 37 -7.14 -10.69 -7.60
N VAL A 38 -8.25 -11.05 -8.25
CA VAL A 38 -8.41 -12.33 -8.93
C VAL A 38 -8.46 -12.09 -10.44
N GLU A 39 -7.32 -11.81 -11.06
CA GLU A 39 -7.20 -12.08 -12.49
C GLU A 39 -6.18 -13.21 -12.72
N GLY A 40 -6.73 -14.39 -13.06
CA GLY A 40 -5.96 -15.53 -13.59
C GLY A 40 -5.90 -16.79 -12.71
N LYS A 41 -6.06 -17.97 -13.31
CA LYS A 41 -5.86 -19.29 -12.66
C LYS A 41 -4.37 -19.63 -12.44
N ARG A 42 -3.53 -18.67 -12.01
CA ARG A 42 -2.07 -18.86 -11.88
C ARG A 42 -1.64 -18.97 -10.42
N VAL A 43 -0.53 -19.69 -10.19
CA VAL A 43 0.12 -19.91 -8.89
C VAL A 43 0.30 -18.61 -8.09
N LEU A 44 0.48 -17.48 -8.77
CA LEU A 44 0.54 -16.14 -8.19
C LEU A 44 -0.67 -15.79 -7.30
N ASN A 45 -1.89 -16.13 -7.69
CA ASN A 45 -3.09 -15.82 -6.91
C ASN A 45 -3.18 -16.65 -5.62
N ARG A 46 -2.63 -17.86 -5.63
CA ARG A 46 -2.50 -18.68 -4.42
C ARG A 46 -1.45 -18.12 -3.46
N VAL A 47 -0.36 -17.57 -3.99
CA VAL A 47 0.67 -16.88 -3.20
C VAL A 47 0.13 -15.58 -2.63
N LEU A 48 -0.56 -14.75 -3.42
CA LEU A 48 -1.18 -13.49 -2.97
C LEU A 48 -2.23 -13.72 -1.87
N ASN A 49 -3.12 -14.71 -2.03
CA ASN A 49 -4.08 -15.07 -0.99
C ASN A 49 -3.40 -15.62 0.28
N ARG A 50 -2.27 -16.33 0.13
CA ARG A 50 -1.47 -16.79 1.26
C ARG A 50 -0.75 -15.62 1.95
N THR A 51 -0.28 -14.62 1.21
CA THR A 51 0.33 -13.39 1.76
C THR A 51 -0.70 -12.54 2.49
N ALA A 52 -1.91 -12.38 1.94
CA ALA A 52 -3.02 -11.69 2.62
C ALA A 52 -3.44 -12.42 3.91
N SER A 53 -3.57 -13.75 3.86
CA SER A 53 -3.87 -14.56 5.05
C SER A 53 -2.72 -14.56 6.07
N ALA A 54 -1.46 -14.53 5.64
CA ALA A 54 -0.31 -14.45 6.54
C ALA A 54 -0.17 -13.06 7.18
N ALA A 55 -0.56 -11.99 6.48
CA ALA A 55 -0.55 -10.65 7.02
C ALA A 55 -1.60 -10.42 8.12
N LEU A 56 -2.67 -11.21 8.15
CA LEU A 56 -3.61 -11.24 9.27
C LEU A 56 -3.04 -11.93 10.51
N HIS A 57 -2.01 -12.77 10.37
CA HIS A 57 -1.33 -13.40 11.49
C HIS A 57 -0.19 -12.50 11.99
N GLY A 58 -0.40 -11.86 13.15
CA GLY A 58 0.61 -11.00 13.81
C GLY A 58 0.35 -9.50 13.70
N VAL A 59 -0.86 -9.08 13.34
CA VAL A 59 -1.33 -7.70 13.46
C VAL A 59 -2.25 -7.55 14.67
N ASP A 60 -2.22 -6.39 15.32
CA ASP A 60 -3.05 -6.09 16.49
C ASP A 60 -4.44 -5.53 16.12
N ALA A 61 -4.61 -5.05 14.88
CA ALA A 61 -5.88 -4.60 14.32
C ALA A 61 -5.87 -4.64 12.79
N VAL A 62 -7.06 -4.62 12.18
CA VAL A 62 -7.26 -4.59 10.73
C VAL A 62 -8.01 -3.31 10.33
N VAL A 63 -7.50 -2.61 9.32
CA VAL A 63 -8.22 -1.51 8.66
C VAL A 63 -8.75 -2.03 7.31
N PHE A 64 -10.05 -2.27 7.24
CA PHE A 64 -10.73 -2.64 6.01
C PHE A 64 -11.18 -1.39 5.24
N VAL A 65 -10.44 -1.06 4.18
CA VAL A 65 -10.70 0.14 3.37
C VAL A 65 -11.62 -0.21 2.21
N VAL A 66 -12.76 0.48 2.10
CA VAL A 66 -13.71 0.33 0.98
C VAL A 66 -13.98 1.67 0.32
N GLN A 67 -14.38 1.68 -0.95
CA GLN A 67 -14.77 2.91 -1.62
C GLN A 67 -16.25 3.22 -1.36
N ALA A 68 -16.56 4.45 -0.95
CA ALA A 68 -17.93 4.90 -0.73
C ALA A 68 -18.82 4.66 -1.97
N LEU A 69 -20.04 4.14 -1.73
CA LEU A 69 -21.04 3.80 -2.76
C LEU A 69 -20.59 2.76 -3.79
N SER A 70 -19.53 2.01 -3.50
CA SER A 70 -19.03 0.92 -4.34
C SER A 70 -18.85 -0.30 -3.47
N TRP A 71 -19.55 -1.37 -3.80
CA TRP A 71 -19.32 -2.69 -3.21
C TRP A 71 -19.36 -3.71 -4.34
N ASN A 72 -18.23 -4.35 -4.62
CA ASN A 72 -18.07 -5.32 -5.68
C ASN A 72 -17.66 -6.70 -5.12
N GLU A 73 -17.41 -7.66 -6.00
CA GLU A 73 -17.03 -9.01 -5.61
C GLU A 73 -15.67 -9.08 -4.87
N ASP A 74 -14.74 -8.18 -5.18
CA ASP A 74 -13.44 -8.12 -4.50
C ASP A 74 -13.59 -7.57 -3.08
N ASP A 75 -14.45 -6.56 -2.88
CA ASP A 75 -14.83 -6.08 -1.55
C ASP A 75 -15.47 -7.20 -0.74
N GLN A 76 -16.37 -7.98 -1.36
CA GLN A 76 -17.01 -9.13 -0.71
C GLN A 76 -16.00 -10.22 -0.30
N ARG A 77 -15.03 -10.55 -1.17
CA ARG A 77 -13.98 -11.52 -0.84
C ARG A 77 -13.08 -11.01 0.28
N ALA A 78 -12.68 -9.75 0.22
CA ALA A 78 -11.88 -9.13 1.28
C ALA A 78 -12.64 -9.17 2.62
N TYR A 79 -13.94 -8.88 2.61
CA TYR A 79 -14.80 -9.03 3.77
C TYR A 79 -14.78 -10.45 4.35
N GLU A 80 -14.85 -11.50 3.51
CA GLU A 80 -14.78 -12.90 3.98
C GLU A 80 -13.44 -13.26 4.65
N PHE A 81 -12.36 -12.56 4.33
CA PHE A 81 -11.08 -12.69 5.04
C PHE A 81 -11.09 -11.90 6.34
N VAL A 82 -11.58 -10.65 6.31
CA VAL A 82 -11.68 -9.78 7.48
C VAL A 82 -12.61 -10.35 8.55
N GLU A 83 -13.70 -11.00 8.14
CA GLU A 83 -14.65 -11.66 9.06
C GLU A 83 -14.02 -12.80 9.86
N LYS A 84 -12.96 -13.41 9.33
CA LYS A 84 -12.21 -14.48 10.02
C LYS A 84 -11.10 -13.94 10.90
N SER A 85 -10.97 -12.62 11.02
CA SER A 85 -9.97 -11.99 11.87
C SER A 85 -10.39 -12.07 13.34
N ASP A 86 -9.47 -12.49 14.20
CA ASP A 86 -9.66 -12.52 15.65
C ASP A 86 -9.21 -11.21 16.35
N VAL A 87 -8.91 -10.16 15.58
CA VAL A 87 -8.45 -8.87 16.09
C VAL A 87 -9.42 -7.74 15.74
N PRO A 88 -9.40 -6.61 16.46
CA PRO A 88 -10.24 -5.45 16.18
C PRO A 88 -10.22 -5.02 14.71
N VAL A 89 -11.40 -4.82 14.12
CA VAL A 89 -11.57 -4.37 12.73
C VAL A 89 -12.14 -2.96 12.69
N PHE A 90 -11.56 -2.11 11.84
CA PHE A 90 -12.04 -0.78 11.53
C PHE A 90 -12.42 -0.71 10.05
N ILE A 91 -13.61 -0.21 9.71
CA ILE A 91 -13.98 0.00 8.31
C ILE A 91 -13.73 1.46 7.95
N ALA A 92 -12.79 1.71 7.03
CA ALA A 92 -12.51 3.03 6.50
C ALA A 92 -13.23 3.20 5.15
N VAL A 93 -14.34 3.94 5.15
CA VAL A 93 -15.13 4.21 3.94
C VAL A 93 -14.55 5.42 3.23
N ASN A 94 -13.71 5.18 2.23
CA ASN A 94 -12.88 6.18 1.58
C ASN A 94 -13.58 6.86 0.38
N LYS A 95 -13.03 7.99 -0.06
CA LYS A 95 -13.51 8.82 -1.18
C LYS A 95 -14.87 9.49 -0.94
N VAL A 96 -15.19 9.80 0.32
CA VAL A 96 -16.44 10.52 0.67
C VAL A 96 -16.53 11.90 0.02
N ASP A 97 -15.40 12.49 -0.35
CA ASP A 97 -15.32 13.73 -1.12
C ASP A 97 -16.01 13.66 -2.49
N ARG A 98 -16.18 12.44 -3.03
CA ARG A 98 -16.83 12.20 -4.33
C ARG A 98 -18.32 11.86 -4.21
N VAL A 99 -18.84 11.73 -3.00
CA VAL A 99 -20.23 11.31 -2.78
C VAL A 99 -21.16 12.50 -2.98
N GLN A 100 -21.95 12.46 -4.04
CA GLN A 100 -23.00 13.43 -4.32
C GLN A 100 -24.29 12.72 -4.73
N PRO A 101 -25.46 13.12 -4.17
CA PRO A 101 -25.62 14.01 -3.02
C PRO A 101 -25.17 13.34 -1.69
N ARG A 102 -24.76 14.13 -0.68
CA ARG A 102 -24.12 13.63 0.56
C ARG A 102 -25.02 12.69 1.38
N GLU A 103 -26.32 12.89 1.27
CA GLU A 103 -27.38 12.13 1.93
C GLU A 103 -27.36 10.64 1.55
N ARG A 104 -26.73 10.28 0.42
CA ARG A 104 -26.53 8.88 0.01
C ARG A 104 -25.57 8.10 0.90
N LEU A 105 -24.72 8.80 1.66
CA LEU A 105 -23.71 8.15 2.48
C LEU A 105 -24.33 7.37 3.64
N LEU A 106 -25.26 7.97 4.38
CA LEU A 106 -25.87 7.33 5.56
C LEU A 106 -26.58 6.00 5.23
N PRO A 107 -27.44 5.91 4.20
CA PRO A 107 -28.03 4.64 3.79
C PRO A 107 -26.98 3.60 3.38
N TYR A 108 -25.91 4.00 2.70
CA TYR A 108 -24.84 3.09 2.31
C TYR A 108 -24.09 2.53 3.53
N LEU A 109 -23.75 3.37 4.52
CA LEU A 109 -23.10 2.92 5.75
C LEU A 109 -23.95 1.93 6.55
N GLN A 110 -25.27 2.03 6.47
CA GLN A 110 -26.21 1.09 7.10
C GLN A 110 -26.27 -0.27 6.39
N GLN A 111 -25.94 -0.31 5.09
CA GLN A 111 -25.98 -1.53 4.27
C GLN A 111 -24.65 -2.30 4.28
N LEU A 112 -23.57 -1.68 4.72
CA LEU A 112 -22.27 -2.34 4.79
C LEU A 112 -22.32 -3.56 5.71
N PRO A 113 -21.76 -4.70 5.28
CA PRO A 113 -21.65 -5.85 6.15
C PRO A 113 -20.70 -5.54 7.31
N ARG A 114 -21.00 -6.10 8.48
CA ARG A 114 -20.33 -5.76 9.74
C ARG A 114 -19.58 -6.97 10.27
N PRO A 115 -18.24 -6.91 10.31
CA PRO A 115 -17.47 -8.01 10.83
C PRO A 115 -17.73 -8.28 12.31
N THR A 116 -17.56 -9.53 12.74
CA THR A 116 -17.75 -9.90 14.17
C THR A 116 -16.87 -9.05 15.10
N MET A 117 -15.62 -8.77 14.70
CA MET A 117 -14.66 -7.96 15.48
C MET A 117 -14.71 -6.45 15.17
N LEU A 118 -15.78 -5.96 14.54
CA LEU A 118 -15.93 -4.55 14.17
C LEU A 118 -15.92 -3.63 15.40
N ARG A 119 -15.01 -2.65 15.40
CA ARG A 119 -14.95 -1.57 16.38
C ARG A 119 -15.68 -0.32 15.91
N GLU A 120 -15.42 0.12 14.68
CA GLU A 120 -15.93 1.41 14.20
C GLU A 120 -16.00 1.46 12.66
N VAL A 121 -16.93 2.28 12.13
CA VAL A 121 -17.03 2.59 10.70
C VAL A 121 -16.76 4.08 10.50
N ILE A 122 -15.62 4.42 9.89
CA ILE A 122 -15.16 5.80 9.73
C ILE A 122 -15.24 6.19 8.25
N PRO A 123 -16.14 7.12 7.88
CA PRO A 123 -16.11 7.74 6.55
C PRO A 123 -14.93 8.72 6.47
N ILE A 124 -14.04 8.53 5.49
CA ILE A 124 -12.82 9.32 5.31
C ILE A 124 -12.66 9.84 3.87
N SER A 125 -11.88 10.90 3.73
CA SER A 125 -11.24 11.25 2.45
C SER A 125 -9.73 11.17 2.61
N ALA A 126 -9.12 10.06 2.16
CA ALA A 126 -7.67 9.94 2.19
C ALA A 126 -6.96 11.00 1.31
N ARG A 127 -7.68 11.57 0.32
CA ARG A 127 -7.15 12.63 -0.55
C ARG A 127 -7.08 13.98 0.17
N ASN A 128 -8.16 14.34 0.88
CA ASN A 128 -8.29 15.64 1.52
C ASN A 128 -7.81 15.62 2.98
N GLY A 129 -7.64 14.44 3.56
CA GLY A 129 -7.32 14.25 4.98
C GLY A 129 -8.57 14.16 5.88
N ASP A 130 -9.78 14.27 5.33
CA ASP A 130 -11.01 14.27 6.13
C ASP A 130 -11.10 12.99 6.98
N HIS A 131 -11.14 13.19 8.30
CA HIS A 131 -11.33 12.15 9.34
C HIS A 131 -10.22 11.08 9.41
N VAL A 132 -9.08 11.31 8.75
CA VAL A 132 -7.92 10.39 8.83
C VAL A 132 -7.30 10.42 10.22
N ASP A 133 -7.24 11.59 10.84
CA ASP A 133 -6.84 11.81 12.24
C ASP A 133 -7.73 11.04 13.22
N ARG A 134 -9.04 11.02 12.96
CA ARG A 134 -9.99 10.27 13.79
C ARG A 134 -9.82 8.76 13.64
N LEU A 135 -9.62 8.27 12.42
CA LEU A 135 -9.27 6.86 12.18
C LEU A 135 -8.01 6.49 12.96
N GLU A 136 -6.99 7.33 12.91
CA GLU A 136 -5.75 7.12 13.64
C GLU A 136 -5.95 7.08 15.15
N ALA A 137 -6.71 8.02 15.72
CA ALA A 137 -7.01 8.03 17.15
C ALA A 137 -7.70 6.73 17.61
N PHE A 138 -8.64 6.20 16.81
CA PHE A 138 -9.28 4.91 17.08
C PHE A 138 -8.32 3.72 17.00
N LEU A 139 -7.35 3.77 16.08
CA LEU A 139 -6.33 2.73 15.98
C LEU A 139 -5.43 2.74 17.21
N ILE A 140 -4.98 3.92 17.64
CA ILE A 140 -4.14 4.09 18.83
C ILE A 140 -4.83 3.53 20.08
N ASP A 141 -6.11 3.85 20.28
CA ASP A 141 -6.90 3.37 21.43
C ASP A 141 -7.05 1.84 21.45
N ALA A 142 -7.01 1.19 20.29
CA ALA A 142 -7.11 -0.26 20.18
C ALA A 142 -5.77 -1.01 20.29
N MET A 143 -4.63 -0.31 20.28
CA MET A 143 -3.32 -0.95 20.35
C MET A 143 -2.99 -1.43 21.78
N PRO A 144 -2.33 -2.59 21.93
CA PRO A 144 -1.84 -3.03 23.23
C PRO A 144 -0.71 -2.13 23.74
N ALA A 145 -0.61 -2.00 25.07
CA ALA A 145 0.52 -1.33 25.69
C ALA A 145 1.81 -2.14 25.44
N ALA A 146 2.74 -1.56 24.69
CA ALA A 146 4.04 -2.16 24.37
C ALA A 146 5.11 -1.08 24.22
N GLY A 147 6.38 -1.47 24.34
CA GLY A 147 7.49 -0.59 23.97
C GLY A 147 7.56 -0.38 22.46
N HIS A 148 8.14 0.73 22.02
CA HIS A 148 8.41 0.98 20.60
C HIS A 148 9.31 -0.14 20.05
N ARG A 149 8.93 -0.66 18.87
CA ARG A 149 9.66 -1.71 18.18
C ARG A 149 10.73 -1.15 17.23
N PHE A 150 10.55 0.09 16.81
CA PHE A 150 11.43 0.85 15.94
C PHE A 150 11.83 2.16 16.61
N ASP A 151 12.97 2.73 16.24
CA ASP A 151 13.42 4.02 16.77
C ASP A 151 12.52 5.16 16.26
N ALA A 152 12.52 6.32 16.93
CA ALA A 152 11.63 7.43 16.58
C ALA A 152 11.88 8.00 15.17
N ASP A 153 13.10 7.82 14.64
CA ASP A 153 13.52 8.24 13.31
C ASP A 153 13.27 7.19 12.22
N ASP A 154 12.89 5.96 12.61
CA ASP A 154 12.55 4.89 11.68
C ASP A 154 11.17 5.16 11.07
N PHE A 155 11.13 5.74 9.87
CA PHE A 155 9.89 5.92 9.10
C PHE A 155 9.39 4.59 8.46
N THR A 156 10.27 3.60 8.29
CA THR A 156 10.00 2.27 7.70
C THR A 156 11.09 1.29 8.10
N ASP A 157 10.81 -0.03 8.12
CA ASP A 157 11.81 -1.10 8.32
C ASP A 157 12.82 -1.20 7.16
N ARG A 158 12.71 -0.32 6.15
CA ARG A 158 13.47 -0.39 4.91
C ARG A 158 14.57 0.66 4.85
N SER A 159 15.78 0.18 4.60
CA SER A 159 16.96 1.03 4.34
C SER A 159 16.71 2.07 3.24
N MET A 160 17.45 3.19 3.27
CA MET A 160 17.43 4.22 2.21
C MET A 160 17.61 3.65 0.79
N ARG A 161 18.26 2.49 0.65
CA ARG A 161 18.37 1.74 -0.61
C ARG A 161 17.01 1.30 -1.15
N PHE A 162 16.12 0.81 -0.29
CA PHE A 162 14.78 0.41 -0.70
C PHE A 162 13.95 1.60 -1.16
N LEU A 163 13.98 2.72 -0.42
CA LEU A 163 13.28 3.94 -0.82
C LEU A 163 13.76 4.42 -2.20
N ALA A 164 15.07 4.37 -2.45
CA ALA A 164 15.63 4.69 -3.76
C ALA A 164 15.14 3.71 -4.86
N ALA A 165 15.11 2.39 -4.58
CA ALA A 165 14.59 1.40 -5.52
C ALA A 165 13.12 1.69 -5.90
N GLU A 166 12.31 2.00 -4.89
CA GLU A 166 10.89 2.24 -5.05
C GLU A 166 10.59 3.55 -5.78
N LEU A 167 11.38 4.61 -5.57
CA LEU A 167 11.29 5.86 -6.34
C LEU A 167 11.57 5.61 -7.83
N VAL A 168 12.61 4.84 -8.14
CA VAL A 168 12.93 4.44 -9.52
C VAL A 168 11.80 3.60 -10.10
N ARG A 169 11.24 2.65 -9.33
CA ARG A 169 10.12 1.81 -9.74
C ARG A 169 8.85 2.61 -10.01
N GLU A 170 8.57 3.64 -9.22
CA GLU A 170 7.45 4.55 -9.45
C GLU A 170 7.58 5.27 -10.79
N GLN A 171 8.75 5.85 -11.08
CA GLN A 171 9.00 6.53 -12.35
C GLN A 171 8.86 5.57 -13.54
N LEU A 172 9.41 4.36 -13.43
CA LEU A 172 9.23 3.32 -14.45
C LEU A 172 7.75 2.97 -14.66
N THR A 173 6.98 2.82 -13.59
CA THR A 173 5.55 2.49 -13.65
C THR A 173 4.73 3.60 -14.33
N ARG A 174 5.13 4.85 -14.11
CA ARG A 174 4.52 6.05 -14.71
C ARG A 174 4.83 6.17 -16.21
N LEU A 175 6.07 5.90 -16.59
CA LEU A 175 6.57 6.08 -17.95
C LEU A 175 6.33 4.89 -18.88
N LEU A 176 6.21 3.68 -18.33
CA LEU A 176 5.98 2.46 -19.10
C LEU A 176 4.48 2.19 -19.23
N GLU A 177 4.01 1.89 -20.45
CA GLU A 177 2.63 1.50 -20.71
C GLU A 177 2.43 -0.03 -20.63
N LYS A 178 1.16 -0.47 -20.59
CA LYS A 178 0.73 -1.89 -20.61
C LYS A 178 1.25 -2.70 -19.41
N GLU A 179 1.53 -4.00 -19.60
CA GLU A 179 1.84 -4.94 -18.51
C GLU A 179 3.29 -4.90 -17.99
N LEU A 180 4.15 -4.08 -18.61
CA LEU A 180 5.58 -3.97 -18.25
C LEU A 180 5.86 -3.61 -16.78
N PRO A 181 5.11 -2.70 -16.14
CA PRO A 181 5.30 -2.39 -14.72
C PRO A 181 5.15 -3.61 -13.80
N TYR A 182 4.45 -4.65 -14.26
CA TYR A 182 4.26 -5.90 -13.54
C TYR A 182 5.30 -6.96 -13.89
N SER A 183 6.34 -6.68 -14.68
CA SER A 183 7.37 -7.67 -15.05
C SER A 183 8.78 -7.16 -14.83
N LEU A 184 8.93 -6.12 -14.00
CA LEU A 184 10.21 -5.53 -13.64
C LEU A 184 10.41 -5.47 -12.13
N SER A 185 11.69 -5.52 -11.73
CA SER A 185 12.14 -5.30 -10.35
C SER A 185 13.31 -4.33 -10.35
N VAL A 186 13.40 -3.49 -9.32
CA VAL A 186 14.51 -2.56 -9.14
C VAL A 186 15.34 -2.97 -7.93
N GLU A 187 16.65 -3.02 -8.09
CA GLU A 187 17.61 -3.32 -7.03
C GLU A 187 18.65 -2.20 -6.96
N ILE A 188 19.09 -1.81 -5.76
CA ILE A 188 20.16 -0.82 -5.59
C ILE A 188 21.47 -1.54 -5.29
N GLU A 189 22.41 -1.52 -6.24
CA GLU A 189 23.73 -2.15 -6.10
C GLU A 189 24.72 -1.24 -5.36
N GLN A 190 24.58 0.07 -5.56
CA GLN A 190 25.48 1.07 -5.00
C GLN A 190 24.68 2.13 -4.27
N PHE A 191 25.11 2.46 -3.06
CA PHE A 191 24.55 3.53 -2.25
C PHE A 191 25.64 4.06 -1.35
N GLU A 192 26.30 5.14 -1.79
CA GLU A 192 27.52 5.66 -1.18
C GLU A 192 27.43 7.18 -1.06
N GLN A 193 27.93 7.71 0.06
CA GLN A 193 28.12 9.14 0.25
C GLN A 193 29.41 9.54 -0.50
N ASP A 194 29.28 10.46 -1.45
CA ASP A 194 30.37 11.00 -2.27
C ASP A 194 30.44 12.53 -2.04
N GLY A 195 31.14 12.91 -0.97
CA GLY A 195 31.18 14.30 -0.49
C GLY A 195 29.80 14.78 -0.03
N GLU A 196 29.29 15.85 -0.63
CA GLU A 196 27.92 16.35 -0.38
C GLU A 196 26.85 15.63 -1.22
N MET A 197 27.26 14.78 -2.17
CA MET A 197 26.33 14.05 -3.04
C MET A 197 26.13 12.62 -2.57
N LEU A 198 24.95 12.08 -2.85
CA LEU A 198 24.64 10.68 -2.65
C LEU A 198 24.68 9.96 -4.01
N ARG A 199 25.59 8.99 -4.17
CA ARG A 199 25.73 8.21 -5.39
C ARG A 199 24.95 6.91 -5.28
N ILE A 200 23.95 6.74 -6.14
CA ILE A 200 23.07 5.57 -6.17
C ILE A 200 23.19 4.86 -7.51
N GLY A 201 23.48 3.56 -7.49
CA GLY A 201 23.45 2.67 -8.66
C GLY A 201 22.26 1.73 -8.57
N ALA A 202 21.42 1.70 -9.62
CA ALA A 202 20.18 0.92 -9.66
C ALA A 202 20.13 -0.05 -10.85
N VAL A 203 19.59 -1.24 -10.64
CA VAL A 203 19.40 -2.29 -11.66
C VAL A 203 17.96 -2.42 -12.07
N VAL A 204 17.81 -2.31 -13.38
CA VAL A 204 16.71 -2.66 -14.27
C VAL A 204 16.39 -4.15 -14.49
N TRP A 205 15.86 -4.94 -13.55
CA TRP A 205 15.55 -6.34 -13.86
C TRP A 205 14.27 -6.47 -14.69
N VAL A 206 14.30 -7.26 -15.77
CA VAL A 206 13.16 -7.57 -16.64
C VAL A 206 13.16 -9.05 -17.04
N GLU A 207 11.99 -9.62 -17.30
CA GLU A 207 11.85 -11.06 -17.63
C GLU A 207 12.34 -11.42 -19.04
N LYS A 208 12.19 -10.51 -20.02
CA LYS A 208 12.47 -10.79 -21.45
C LYS A 208 13.32 -9.70 -22.09
N ALA A 209 14.15 -10.10 -23.05
CA ALA A 209 14.97 -9.18 -23.83
C ALA A 209 14.15 -8.11 -24.58
N SER A 210 12.94 -8.45 -25.03
CA SER A 210 12.02 -7.48 -25.66
C SER A 210 11.60 -6.36 -24.70
N GLN A 211 11.46 -6.66 -23.41
CA GLN A 211 11.12 -5.68 -22.37
C GLN A 211 12.30 -4.74 -22.10
N LYS A 212 13.54 -5.25 -22.14
CA LYS A 212 14.75 -4.43 -21.96
C LYS A 212 14.81 -3.29 -22.98
N GLY A 213 14.50 -3.58 -24.25
CA GLY A 213 14.47 -2.56 -25.30
C GLY A 213 13.43 -1.46 -25.03
N ILE A 214 12.29 -1.83 -24.44
CA ILE A 214 11.24 -0.89 -24.07
C ILE A 214 11.68 -0.06 -22.86
N VAL A 215 12.24 -0.66 -21.80
CA VAL A 215 12.73 0.09 -20.64
C VAL A 215 13.82 1.11 -21.00
N ILE A 216 14.73 0.74 -21.90
CA ILE A 216 15.79 1.65 -22.39
C ILE A 216 15.17 2.78 -23.23
N GLY A 217 14.20 2.46 -24.08
CA GLY A 217 13.62 3.37 -25.05
C GLY A 217 14.58 3.71 -26.20
N LYS A 218 14.08 4.41 -27.22
CA LYS A 218 14.90 4.79 -28.40
C LYS A 218 16.09 5.65 -27.97
N GLY A 219 17.31 5.16 -28.20
CA GLY A 219 18.54 5.87 -27.83
C GLY A 219 18.74 6.11 -26.33
N GLY A 220 18.10 5.31 -25.47
CA GLY A 220 18.19 5.48 -24.01
C GLY A 220 17.31 6.60 -23.44
N ALA A 221 16.43 7.20 -24.25
CA ALA A 221 15.62 8.36 -23.84
C ALA A 221 14.73 8.08 -22.61
N GLN A 222 14.22 6.86 -22.50
CA GLN A 222 13.28 6.51 -21.43
C GLN A 222 13.99 6.31 -20.10
N LEU A 223 15.15 5.63 -20.09
CA LEU A 223 16.00 5.55 -18.89
C LEU A 223 16.54 6.91 -18.44
N LYS A 224 16.86 7.80 -19.38
CA LYS A 224 17.24 9.18 -19.03
C LYS A 224 16.10 9.90 -18.30
N MET A 225 14.87 9.78 -18.78
CA MET A 225 13.71 10.38 -18.11
C MET A 225 13.43 9.79 -16.73
N VAL A 226 13.74 8.51 -16.48
CA VAL A 226 13.58 7.90 -15.15
C VAL A 226 14.57 8.49 -14.14
N GLY A 227 15.77 8.90 -14.60
CA GLY A 227 16.83 9.45 -13.76
C GLY A 227 16.79 10.97 -13.55
N PHE A 228 15.87 11.68 -14.19
CA PHE A 228 15.64 13.13 -14.04
C PHE A 228 14.37 13.40 -13.21
#